data_AF-A0A1Q5XIE3-F1
#
_entry.id   AF-A0A1Q5XIE3-F1
#
_cell.length_a   1.000
_cell.length_b   1.000
_cell.length_c   1.000
_cell.angle_alpha   90.00
_cell.angle_beta   90.00
_cell.angle_gamma   90.00
#
_symmetry.space_group_name_H-M   'P 1'
#
loop_
_entity.id
_entity.type
_entity.pdbx_description
1 polymer ?
#
loop_
_entity_poly.entity_id
_entity_poly.type
_entity_poly.pdbx_seq_one_letter_code
_entity_poly.pdbx_strand_id
1 'polypeptide(L)'
;MSCIFPVAIFGTLALSSVVKLPFIYRYDAVLLILLAVQFLMYRSGLETLDEIKVICIFHIIGLMLEMYKVRMGSWSYPEPGFTKLFGVPLYSGFMYASVASYMCQVWRRLRMDMTGWPGLAFAGLLGGAIYLNFFTHHFLPDFRWWLTALVLVVFWRTWIIYRVQNITYRMPLTLAFFLVGFFIWLAENIATFFSAWKYPNQHEAWHLVSFSKISSWFLLVIISVIIVAQLKHVKAGRKT
;
A
#
# COMPACT_ATOMS: atom_id res chain seq x y z
N MET A 1 -10.75 -11.02 9.16
CA MET A 1 -9.53 -10.77 9.96
C MET A 1 -8.46 -9.99 9.20
N SER A 2 -8.05 -10.37 7.98
CA SER A 2 -6.96 -9.66 7.28
C SER A 2 -7.20 -8.17 7.02
N CYS A 3 -8.47 -7.74 6.95
CA CYS A 3 -8.84 -6.34 6.71
C CYS A 3 -8.94 -5.47 7.96
N ILE A 4 -8.61 -5.97 9.16
CA ILE A 4 -8.77 -5.20 10.42
C ILE A 4 -8.03 -3.86 10.34
N PHE A 5 -6.78 -3.86 9.87
CA PHE A 5 -6.00 -2.63 9.83
C PHE A 5 -6.52 -1.62 8.80
N PRO A 6 -6.76 -1.99 7.51
CA PRO A 6 -7.42 -1.08 6.57
C PRO A 6 -8.77 -0.55 7.07
N VAL A 7 -9.62 -1.41 7.66
CA VAL A 7 -10.91 -1.00 8.23
C VAL A 7 -10.71 0.00 9.36
N ALA A 8 -9.72 -0.20 10.22
CA ALA A 8 -9.39 0.76 11.28
C ALA A 8 -8.93 2.11 10.72
N ILE A 9 -8.17 2.14 9.62
CA ILE A 9 -7.79 3.38 8.94
C ILE A 9 -9.02 4.14 8.45
N PHE A 10 -9.87 3.50 7.65
CA PHE A 10 -11.06 4.17 7.11
C PHE A 10 -12.04 4.55 8.21
N GLY A 11 -12.24 3.69 9.20
CA GLY A 11 -13.10 3.96 10.35
C GLY A 11 -12.59 5.15 11.17
N THR A 12 -11.28 5.24 11.38
CA THR A 12 -10.66 6.37 12.10
C THR A 12 -10.75 7.66 11.30
N LEU A 13 -10.51 7.62 9.98
CA LEU A 13 -10.67 8.79 9.11
C LEU A 13 -12.13 9.28 9.08
N ALA A 14 -13.08 8.36 8.94
CA ALA A 14 -14.50 8.67 8.97
C ALA A 14 -14.92 9.25 10.33
N LEU A 15 -14.57 8.60 11.43
CA LEU A 15 -14.93 9.06 12.77
C LEU A 15 -14.29 10.41 13.10
N SER A 16 -13.02 10.59 12.76
CA SER A 16 -12.30 11.85 13.00
C SER A 16 -12.78 13.00 12.11
N SER A 17 -13.48 12.71 11.00
CA SER A 17 -14.11 13.74 10.16
C SER A 17 -15.36 14.36 10.80
N VAL A 18 -16.00 13.63 11.73
CA VAL A 18 -17.23 14.07 12.41
C VAL A 18 -17.01 14.41 13.89
N VAL A 19 -16.09 13.71 14.56
CA VAL A 19 -15.73 13.95 15.96
C VAL A 19 -14.53 14.88 16.05
N LYS A 20 -14.72 16.06 16.63
CA LYS A 20 -13.62 16.97 16.99
C LYS A 20 -13.09 16.59 18.35
N LEU A 21 -11.83 16.19 18.41
CA LEU A 21 -11.14 15.93 19.67
C LEU A 21 -10.56 17.25 20.21
N PRO A 22 -10.89 17.64 21.45
CA PRO A 22 -10.28 18.81 22.05
C PRO A 22 -8.80 18.52 22.33
N PHE A 23 -7.94 19.54 22.20
CA PHE A 23 -6.51 19.51 22.57
C PHE A 23 -5.56 18.66 21.70
N ILE A 24 -6.05 17.92 20.72
CA ILE A 24 -5.20 17.13 19.80
C ILE A 24 -5.60 17.39 18.35
N TYR A 25 -4.61 17.60 17.48
CA TYR A 25 -4.89 17.73 16.06
C TYR A 25 -5.35 16.39 15.48
N ARG A 26 -6.23 16.45 14.48
CA ARG A 26 -6.85 15.27 13.88
C ARG A 26 -5.82 14.26 13.40
N TYR A 27 -4.77 14.70 12.71
CA TYR A 27 -3.71 13.84 12.19
C TYR A 27 -2.92 13.13 13.29
N ASP A 28 -2.67 13.78 14.42
CA ASP A 28 -2.00 13.17 15.57
C ASP A 28 -2.91 12.14 16.25
N ALA A 29 -4.21 12.44 16.38
CA ALA A 29 -5.19 11.49 16.91
C ALA A 29 -5.30 10.23 16.03
N VAL A 30 -5.35 10.39 14.70
CA VAL A 30 -5.33 9.27 13.75
C VAL A 30 -4.08 8.43 13.98
N LEU A 31 -2.89 9.06 14.07
CA LEU A 31 -1.64 8.35 14.34
C LEU A 31 -1.70 7.50 15.62
N LEU A 32 -2.16 8.08 16.73
CA LEU A 32 -2.26 7.37 18.02
C LEU A 32 -3.19 6.16 17.93
N ILE A 33 -4.32 6.30 17.25
CA ILE A 33 -5.27 5.19 17.06
C ILE A 33 -4.62 4.09 16.20
N LEU A 34 -3.93 4.44 15.12
CA LEU A 34 -3.27 3.44 14.26
C LEU A 34 -2.13 2.72 14.97
N LEU A 35 -1.38 3.43 15.83
CA LEU A 35 -0.38 2.81 16.70
C LEU A 35 -1.01 1.83 17.70
N ALA A 36 -2.13 2.21 18.31
CA ALA A 36 -2.87 1.33 19.22
C ALA A 36 -3.39 0.08 18.50
N VAL A 37 -3.98 0.24 17.31
CA VAL A 37 -4.45 -0.88 16.46
C VAL A 37 -3.30 -1.80 16.11
N GLN A 38 -2.18 -1.25 15.63
CA GLN A 38 -0.97 -1.99 15.31
C GLN A 38 -0.46 -2.79 16.51
N PHE A 39 -0.39 -2.17 17.68
CA PHE A 39 0.03 -2.82 18.92
C PHE A 39 -0.92 -3.96 19.32
N LEU A 40 -2.24 -3.74 19.24
CA LEU A 40 -3.24 -4.75 19.58
C LEU A 40 -3.21 -5.94 18.61
N MET A 41 -3.01 -5.70 17.31
CA MET A 41 -2.87 -6.77 16.33
C MET A 41 -1.63 -7.64 16.58
N TYR A 42 -0.51 -7.02 16.96
CA TYR A 42 0.67 -7.75 17.39
C TYR A 42 0.42 -8.52 18.70
N ARG A 43 -0.11 -7.85 19.72
CA ARG A 43 -0.27 -8.43 21.07
C ARG A 43 -1.27 -9.58 21.12
N SER A 44 -2.28 -9.55 20.25
CA SER A 44 -3.28 -10.62 20.07
C SER A 44 -2.78 -11.79 19.22
N GLY A 45 -1.57 -11.71 18.66
CA GLY A 45 -1.01 -12.74 17.78
C GLY A 45 -1.62 -12.76 16.37
N LEU A 46 -2.43 -11.76 16.02
CA LEU A 46 -2.89 -11.59 14.63
C LEU A 46 -1.72 -11.31 13.70
N GLU A 47 -0.69 -10.62 14.21
CA GLU A 47 0.56 -10.36 13.49
C GLU A 47 1.78 -10.89 14.25
N THR A 48 2.74 -11.39 13.49
CA THR A 48 4.03 -11.88 13.99
C THR A 48 5.08 -10.79 13.96
N LEU A 49 6.14 -10.94 14.75
CA LEU A 49 7.27 -9.97 14.75
C LEU A 49 7.89 -9.80 13.35
N ASP A 50 7.89 -10.85 12.56
CA ASP A 50 8.35 -10.81 11.17
C ASP A 50 7.46 -9.95 10.28
N GLU A 51 6.14 -10.02 10.46
CA GLU A 51 5.19 -9.17 9.74
C GLU A 51 5.34 -7.71 10.18
N ILE A 52 5.57 -7.44 11.48
CA ILE A 52 5.86 -6.09 11.99
C ILE A 52 7.09 -5.47 11.33
N LYS A 53 8.16 -6.24 11.11
CA LYS A 53 9.34 -5.74 10.38
C LYS A 53 8.99 -5.30 8.96
N VAL A 54 8.16 -6.07 8.25
CA VAL A 54 7.69 -5.70 6.89
C VAL A 54 6.83 -4.45 6.93
N ILE A 55 5.91 -4.38 7.89
CA ILE A 55 5.04 -3.21 8.13
C ILE A 55 5.89 -1.95 8.37
N CYS A 56 6.92 -2.01 9.20
CA CYS A 56 7.83 -0.89 9.44
C CYS A 56 8.56 -0.44 8.16
N ILE A 57 9.04 -1.38 7.33
CA ILE A 57 9.69 -1.07 6.05
C ILE A 57 8.70 -0.33 5.13
N PHE A 58 7.47 -0.81 5.02
CA PHE A 58 6.43 -0.17 4.20
C PHE A 58 6.00 1.20 4.75
N HIS A 59 5.99 1.36 6.07
CA HIS A 59 5.73 2.65 6.70
C HIS A 59 6.79 3.67 6.28
N ILE A 60 8.07 3.31 6.34
CA ILE A 60 9.19 4.19 5.98
C ILE A 60 9.17 4.50 4.47
N ILE A 61 9.07 3.49 3.61
CA ILE A 61 9.04 3.68 2.15
C ILE A 61 7.82 4.51 1.73
N GLY A 62 6.65 4.25 2.35
CA GLY A 62 5.43 5.02 2.14
C GLY A 62 5.61 6.48 2.52
N LEU A 63 6.14 6.78 3.70
CA LEU A 63 6.44 8.15 4.11
C LEU A 63 7.42 8.85 3.17
N MET A 64 8.45 8.17 2.69
CA MET A 64 9.39 8.74 1.71
C MET A 64 8.70 9.13 0.40
N LEU A 65 7.80 8.27 -0.10
CA LEU A 65 7.01 8.56 -1.29
C LEU A 65 6.08 9.76 -1.06
N GLU A 66 5.39 9.81 0.09
CA GLU A 66 4.51 10.91 0.47
C GLU A 66 5.26 12.23 0.53
N MET A 67 6.43 12.27 1.19
CA MET A 67 7.24 13.50 1.31
C MET A 67 7.69 14.00 -0.06
N TYR A 68 8.10 13.09 -0.94
CA TYR A 68 8.45 13.43 -2.32
C TYR A 68 7.24 13.99 -3.09
N LYS A 69 6.07 13.36 -2.98
CA LYS A 69 4.88 13.73 -3.74
C LYS A 69 4.26 15.03 -3.25
N VAL A 70 4.26 15.28 -1.94
CA VAL A 70 3.88 16.57 -1.37
C VAL A 70 4.82 17.68 -1.84
N ARG A 71 6.14 17.44 -1.85
CA ARG A 71 7.12 18.41 -2.37
C ARG A 71 6.91 18.73 -3.86
N MET A 72 6.46 17.77 -4.66
CA MET A 72 6.14 17.94 -6.07
C MET A 72 4.73 18.51 -6.31
N GLY A 73 3.98 18.87 -5.26
CA GLY A 73 2.64 19.43 -5.38
C GLY A 73 1.59 18.44 -5.90
N SER A 74 1.87 17.13 -5.85
CA SER A 74 0.94 16.11 -6.32
C SER A 74 -0.33 16.04 -5.46
N TRP A 75 -0.22 16.33 -4.17
CA TRP A 75 -1.30 16.50 -3.20
C TRP A 75 -0.77 17.20 -1.95
N SER A 76 -1.66 17.52 -1.02
CA SER A 76 -1.31 18.15 0.25
C SER A 76 -2.06 17.54 1.43
N TYR A 77 -1.47 17.65 2.62
CA TYR A 77 -2.10 17.37 3.90
C TYR A 77 -2.43 18.71 4.58
N PRO A 78 -3.63 19.27 4.38
CA PRO A 78 -3.93 20.66 4.76
C PRO A 78 -4.08 20.87 6.27
N GLU A 79 -4.41 19.84 7.03
CA GLU A 79 -4.66 20.00 8.46
C GLU A 79 -3.36 20.11 9.27
N PRO A 80 -3.41 20.80 10.42
CA PRO A 80 -2.29 20.85 11.35
C PRO A 80 -2.02 19.48 11.99
N GLY A 81 -0.81 19.31 12.50
CA GLY A 81 -0.39 18.12 13.24
C GLY A 81 1.04 18.31 13.75
N PHE A 82 1.30 17.93 15.00
CA PHE A 82 2.63 17.99 15.60
C PHE A 82 3.57 16.96 14.96
N THR A 83 3.03 15.81 14.58
CA THR A 83 3.77 14.70 13.95
C THR A 83 3.82 14.81 12.42
N LYS A 84 3.97 16.03 11.89
CA LYS A 84 4.20 16.27 10.46
C LYS A 84 5.70 16.43 10.19
N LEU A 85 6.22 15.66 9.24
CA LEU A 85 7.58 15.78 8.71
C LEU A 85 7.50 16.25 7.27
N PHE A 86 8.14 17.38 6.95
CA PHE A 86 8.14 17.97 5.60
C PHE A 86 6.74 18.09 4.96
N GLY A 87 5.75 18.46 5.77
CA GLY A 87 4.35 18.60 5.33
C GLY A 87 3.52 17.32 5.34
N VAL A 88 4.12 16.17 5.68
CA VAL A 88 3.47 14.85 5.68
C VAL A 88 3.24 14.36 7.11
N PRO A 89 1.99 14.01 7.50
CA PRO A 89 1.71 13.44 8.81
C PRO A 89 2.21 11.99 8.89
N LEU A 90 2.78 11.59 10.03
CA LEU A 90 3.32 10.24 10.21
C LEU A 90 2.27 9.12 10.01
N TYR A 91 0.98 9.39 10.23
CA TYR A 91 -0.05 8.36 10.01
C TYR A 91 -0.15 7.95 8.53
N SER A 92 0.25 8.80 7.59
CA SER A 92 0.21 8.48 6.14
C SER A 92 1.04 7.23 5.82
N GLY A 93 2.18 7.02 6.51
CA GLY A 93 2.97 5.80 6.40
C GLY A 93 2.18 4.54 6.75
N PHE A 94 1.26 4.63 7.72
CA PHE A 94 0.39 3.50 8.07
C PHE A 94 -0.59 3.13 6.97
N MET A 95 -0.91 4.03 6.04
CA MET A 95 -1.72 3.68 4.86
C MET A 95 -1.01 2.64 4.01
N TYR A 96 0.29 2.82 3.76
CA TYR A 96 1.13 1.84 3.06
C TYR A 96 1.39 0.58 3.92
N ALA A 97 1.66 0.77 5.21
CA ALA A 97 1.89 -0.32 6.14
C ALA A 97 0.67 -1.26 6.27
N SER A 98 -0.55 -0.72 6.13
CA SER A 98 -1.78 -1.51 6.15
C SER A 98 -1.90 -2.46 4.95
N VAL A 99 -1.37 -2.06 3.78
CA VAL A 99 -1.30 -2.93 2.60
C VAL A 99 -0.34 -4.10 2.88
N ALA A 100 0.82 -3.83 3.48
CA ALA A 100 1.76 -4.88 3.89
C ALA A 100 1.14 -5.84 4.92
N SER A 101 0.50 -5.31 5.96
CA SER A 101 -0.23 -6.10 6.96
C SER A 101 -1.26 -7.02 6.30
N TYR A 102 -2.11 -6.46 5.42
CA TYR A 102 -3.11 -7.22 4.68
C TYR A 102 -2.46 -8.34 3.85
N MET A 103 -1.44 -8.01 3.06
CA MET A 103 -0.75 -8.98 2.20
C MET A 103 -0.13 -10.11 3.01
N CYS A 104 0.59 -9.80 4.09
CA CYS A 104 1.16 -10.78 4.99
C CYS A 104 0.10 -11.73 5.57
N GLN A 105 -1.01 -11.16 6.06
CA GLN A 105 -2.09 -11.93 6.66
C GLN A 105 -2.83 -12.79 5.64
N VAL A 106 -3.18 -12.25 4.46
CA VAL A 106 -3.87 -13.02 3.41
C VAL A 106 -2.98 -14.15 2.91
N TRP A 107 -1.68 -13.89 2.72
CA TRP A 107 -0.73 -14.91 2.32
C TRP A 107 -0.70 -16.09 3.30
N ARG A 108 -0.59 -15.78 4.59
CA ARG A 108 -0.53 -16.80 5.65
C ARG A 108 -1.87 -17.52 5.81
N ARG A 109 -2.98 -16.79 5.86
CA ARG A 109 -4.32 -17.35 6.12
C ARG A 109 -4.85 -18.18 4.96
N LEU A 110 -4.63 -17.74 3.73
CA LEU A 110 -5.06 -18.49 2.53
C LEU A 110 -4.00 -19.49 2.04
N ARG A 111 -2.91 -19.69 2.80
CA ARG A 111 -1.80 -20.59 2.44
C ARG A 111 -1.37 -20.38 0.98
N MET A 112 -1.15 -19.11 0.63
CA MET A 112 -0.88 -18.72 -0.74
C MET A 112 0.48 -19.24 -1.18
N ASP A 113 0.56 -19.65 -2.43
CA ASP A 113 1.77 -20.06 -3.11
C ASP A 113 1.81 -19.43 -4.52
N MET A 114 3.00 -19.37 -5.12
CA MET A 114 3.21 -18.83 -6.44
C MET A 114 4.00 -19.79 -7.32
N THR A 115 3.54 -19.97 -8.55
CA THR A 115 4.25 -20.74 -9.57
C THR A 115 4.61 -19.85 -10.75
N GLY A 116 5.64 -20.23 -11.51
CA GLY A 116 6.06 -19.48 -12.70
C GLY A 116 6.59 -18.08 -12.40
N TRP A 117 7.26 -17.89 -11.26
CA TRP A 117 7.95 -16.64 -10.94
C TRP A 117 9.09 -16.39 -11.94
N PRO A 118 9.22 -15.19 -12.53
CA PRO A 118 10.15 -14.91 -13.62
C PRO A 118 11.63 -14.83 -13.18
N GLY A 119 11.93 -15.13 -11.91
CA GLY A 119 13.26 -14.97 -11.32
C GLY A 119 13.46 -13.62 -10.65
N LEU A 120 14.39 -13.57 -9.69
CA LEU A 120 14.62 -12.38 -8.85
C LEU A 120 15.18 -11.19 -9.62
N ALA A 121 16.05 -11.44 -10.60
CA ALA A 121 16.65 -10.37 -11.41
C ALA A 121 15.59 -9.63 -12.25
N PHE A 122 14.78 -10.36 -13.02
CA PHE A 122 13.73 -9.76 -13.84
C PHE A 122 12.68 -9.03 -13.00
N ALA A 123 12.21 -9.66 -11.91
CA ALA A 123 11.27 -9.03 -11.01
C ALA A 123 11.87 -7.76 -10.35
N GLY A 124 13.10 -7.85 -9.85
CA GLY A 124 13.79 -6.74 -9.20
C GLY A 124 14.07 -5.55 -10.14
N LEU A 125 14.58 -5.82 -11.34
CA LEU A 125 14.82 -4.79 -12.36
C LEU A 125 13.51 -4.08 -12.77
N LEU A 126 12.44 -4.86 -12.99
CA LEU A 126 11.14 -4.30 -13.32
C LEU A 126 10.55 -3.47 -12.17
N GLY A 127 10.64 -3.96 -10.93
CA GLY A 127 10.22 -3.22 -9.74
C GLY A 127 11.01 -1.93 -9.55
N GLY A 128 12.33 -1.96 -9.77
CA GLY A 128 13.20 -0.79 -9.73
C GLY A 128 12.87 0.23 -10.82
N ALA A 129 12.65 -0.21 -12.06
CA ALA A 129 12.26 0.67 -13.17
C ALA A 129 10.90 1.34 -12.93
N ILE A 130 9.92 0.59 -12.38
CA ILE A 130 8.63 1.14 -11.96
C ILE A 130 8.84 2.21 -10.89
N TYR A 131 9.55 1.88 -9.81
CA TYR A 131 9.76 2.82 -8.72
C TYR A 131 10.47 4.08 -9.20
N LEU A 132 11.54 3.93 -9.99
CA LEU A 132 12.27 5.06 -10.56
C LEU A 132 11.35 5.95 -11.41
N ASN A 133 10.52 5.37 -12.29
CA ASN A 133 9.58 6.13 -13.10
C ASN A 133 8.62 7.00 -12.25
N PHE A 134 8.11 6.50 -11.12
CA PHE A 134 7.27 7.30 -10.22
C PHE A 134 7.98 8.51 -9.58
N PHE A 135 9.30 8.45 -9.45
CA PHE A 135 10.14 9.55 -8.93
C PHE A 135 10.77 10.42 -10.03
N THR A 136 10.80 9.96 -11.28
CA THR A 136 11.43 10.72 -12.37
C THR A 136 10.45 11.25 -13.41
N HIS A 137 9.20 10.80 -13.45
CA HIS A 137 8.20 11.28 -14.43
C HIS A 137 7.88 12.79 -14.36
N HIS A 138 8.30 13.50 -13.30
CA HIS A 138 8.23 14.96 -13.26
C HIS A 138 9.29 15.63 -14.15
N PHE A 139 10.37 14.90 -14.46
CA PHE A 139 11.52 15.37 -15.25
C PHE A 139 11.68 14.63 -16.58
N LEU A 140 11.16 13.40 -16.66
CA LEU A 140 11.22 12.51 -17.83
C LEU A 140 9.80 12.14 -18.28
N PRO A 141 9.63 11.65 -19.52
CA PRO A 141 8.35 11.12 -19.97
C PRO A 141 7.80 10.03 -19.05
N ASP A 142 6.47 9.95 -18.98
CA ASP A 142 5.77 8.96 -18.18
C ASP A 142 5.68 7.62 -18.94
N PHE A 143 6.47 6.63 -18.50
CA PHE A 143 6.55 5.31 -19.11
C PHE A 143 5.57 4.28 -18.53
N ARG A 144 4.56 4.68 -17.74
CA ARG A 144 3.64 3.75 -17.06
C ARG A 144 2.98 2.73 -17.99
N TRP A 145 2.59 3.13 -19.20
CA TRP A 145 1.95 2.21 -20.16
C TRP A 145 2.91 1.14 -20.68
N TRP A 146 4.15 1.52 -21.01
CA TRP A 146 5.20 0.58 -21.41
C TRP A 146 5.56 -0.38 -20.27
N LEU A 147 5.68 0.15 -19.05
CA LEU A 147 5.93 -0.65 -17.86
C LEU A 147 4.76 -1.61 -17.57
N THR A 148 3.52 -1.18 -17.78
CA THR A 148 2.33 -2.03 -17.63
C THR A 148 2.37 -3.19 -18.61
N ALA A 149 2.66 -2.93 -19.89
CA ALA A 149 2.82 -3.98 -20.88
C ALA A 149 3.94 -4.96 -20.51
N LEU A 150 5.08 -4.43 -20.04
CA LEU A 150 6.21 -5.24 -19.61
C LEU A 150 5.86 -6.13 -18.39
N VAL A 151 5.08 -5.63 -17.44
CA VAL A 151 4.55 -6.43 -16.33
C VAL A 151 3.71 -7.59 -16.83
N LEU A 152 2.79 -7.33 -17.77
CA LEU A 152 1.96 -8.39 -18.33
C LEU A 152 2.82 -9.47 -18.98
N VAL A 153 3.85 -9.08 -19.73
CA VAL A 153 4.78 -10.01 -20.39
C VAL A 153 5.65 -10.77 -19.39
N VAL A 154 6.19 -10.10 -18.37
CA VAL A 154 7.11 -10.73 -17.40
C VAL A 154 6.37 -11.71 -16.49
N PHE A 155 5.15 -11.35 -16.04
CA PHE A 155 4.38 -12.15 -15.09
C PHE A 155 3.26 -12.99 -15.73
N TRP A 156 3.20 -13.12 -17.06
CA TRP A 156 2.13 -13.87 -17.75
C TRP A 156 2.05 -15.35 -17.34
N ARG A 157 3.20 -15.95 -16.99
CA ARG A 157 3.29 -17.34 -16.50
C ARG A 157 3.16 -17.44 -14.99
N THR A 158 3.02 -16.33 -14.28
CA THR A 158 2.98 -16.33 -12.82
C THR A 158 1.55 -16.49 -12.32
N TRP A 159 1.32 -17.55 -11.56
CA TRP A 159 0.01 -17.89 -11.00
C TRP A 159 0.07 -17.88 -9.48
N ILE A 160 -0.98 -17.34 -8.85
CA ILE A 160 -1.20 -17.44 -7.42
C ILE A 160 -2.13 -18.61 -7.16
N ILE A 161 -1.72 -19.50 -6.28
CA ILE A 161 -2.52 -20.62 -5.77
C ILE A 161 -2.92 -20.27 -4.34
N TYR A 162 -4.20 -20.37 -4.00
CA TYR A 162 -4.68 -20.05 -2.66
C TYR A 162 -5.79 -21.01 -2.23
N ARG A 163 -5.92 -21.22 -0.93
CA ARG A 163 -6.86 -22.17 -0.34
C ARG A 163 -7.91 -21.42 0.47
N VAL A 164 -9.17 -21.69 0.17
CA VAL A 164 -10.31 -21.21 0.95
C VAL A 164 -10.99 -22.44 1.53
N GLN A 165 -10.91 -22.59 2.86
CA GLN A 165 -11.29 -23.81 3.55
C GLN A 165 -10.55 -25.02 2.95
N ASN A 166 -11.28 -26.00 2.39
CA ASN A 166 -10.70 -27.20 1.80
C ASN A 166 -10.59 -27.14 0.27
N ILE A 167 -10.95 -26.02 -0.36
CA ILE A 167 -10.93 -25.86 -1.82
C ILE A 167 -9.72 -25.01 -2.24
N THR A 168 -8.98 -25.50 -3.24
CA THR A 168 -7.84 -24.80 -3.82
C THR A 168 -8.26 -24.07 -5.09
N TYR A 169 -7.95 -22.77 -5.14
CA TYR A 169 -8.21 -21.90 -6.27
C TYR A 169 -6.89 -21.38 -6.85
N ARG A 170 -6.96 -20.87 -8.08
CA ARG A 170 -5.82 -20.23 -8.75
C ARG A 170 -6.26 -19.01 -9.54
N MET A 171 -5.40 -18.00 -9.61
CA MET A 171 -5.60 -16.84 -10.49
C MET A 171 -4.26 -16.34 -11.04
N PRO A 172 -4.24 -15.73 -12.24
CA PRO A 172 -3.05 -15.05 -12.74
C PRO A 172 -2.61 -13.93 -11.80
N LEU A 173 -1.31 -13.77 -11.58
CA LEU A 173 -0.77 -12.69 -10.74
C LEU A 173 -1.11 -11.30 -11.29
N THR A 174 -1.14 -11.15 -12.62
CA THR A 174 -1.52 -9.91 -13.30
C THR A 174 -2.98 -9.51 -13.02
N LEU A 175 -3.89 -10.49 -12.93
CA LEU A 175 -5.27 -10.25 -12.52
C LEU A 175 -5.34 -9.77 -11.07
N ALA A 176 -4.54 -10.37 -10.19
CA ALA A 176 -4.44 -9.93 -8.79
C ALA A 176 -3.95 -8.48 -8.68
N PHE A 177 -2.94 -8.09 -9.46
CA PHE A 177 -2.46 -6.71 -9.51
C PHE A 177 -3.54 -5.73 -9.97
N PHE A 178 -4.32 -6.10 -10.98
CA PHE A 178 -5.44 -5.27 -11.45
C PHE A 178 -6.51 -5.10 -10.37
N LEU A 179 -6.93 -6.19 -9.73
CA LEU A 179 -7.92 -6.15 -8.65
C LEU A 179 -7.43 -5.31 -7.48
N VAL A 180 -6.18 -5.49 -7.05
CA VAL A 180 -5.61 -4.68 -5.96
C VAL A 180 -5.53 -3.20 -6.37
N GLY A 181 -5.08 -2.91 -7.60
CA GLY A 181 -5.03 -1.54 -8.10
C GLY A 181 -6.40 -0.85 -8.11
N PHE A 182 -7.44 -1.59 -8.51
CA PHE A 182 -8.83 -1.12 -8.45
C PHE A 182 -9.31 -0.86 -7.01
N PHE A 183 -9.08 -1.79 -6.09
CA PHE A 183 -9.50 -1.61 -4.69
C PHE A 183 -8.71 -0.52 -3.96
N ILE A 184 -7.43 -0.32 -4.28
CA ILE A 184 -6.65 0.80 -3.75
C ILE A 184 -7.19 2.13 -4.30
N TRP A 185 -7.55 2.20 -5.59
CA TRP A 185 -8.21 3.38 -6.15
C TRP A 185 -9.55 3.69 -5.45
N LEU A 186 -10.35 2.67 -5.14
CA LEU A 186 -11.58 2.85 -4.36
C LEU A 186 -11.28 3.37 -2.94
N ALA A 187 -10.30 2.77 -2.26
CA ALA A 187 -9.81 3.20 -0.96
C ALA A 187 -9.32 4.66 -0.97
N GLU A 188 -8.61 5.07 -2.02
CA GLU A 188 -8.13 6.44 -2.22
C GLU A 188 -9.29 7.43 -2.37
N ASN A 189 -10.37 7.06 -3.08
CA ASN A 189 -11.58 7.89 -3.13
C ASN A 189 -12.24 8.04 -1.76
N ILE A 190 -12.33 6.96 -0.98
CA ILE A 190 -12.87 7.02 0.39
C ILE A 190 -11.98 7.90 1.30
N ALA A 191 -10.67 7.75 1.21
CA ALA A 191 -9.74 8.52 2.05
C ALA A 191 -9.74 10.02 1.72
N THR A 192 -9.75 10.37 0.43
CA THR A 192 -9.87 11.78 -0.01
C THR A 192 -11.24 12.36 0.35
N PHE A 193 -12.31 11.56 0.33
CA PHE A 193 -13.64 11.97 0.78
C PHE A 193 -13.64 12.36 2.27
N PHE A 194 -12.96 11.56 3.12
CA PHE A 194 -12.75 11.90 4.54
C PHE A 194 -11.57 12.84 4.80
N SER A 195 -11.14 13.60 3.77
CA SER A 195 -10.10 14.63 3.86
C SER A 195 -8.76 14.13 4.43
N ALA A 196 -8.42 12.86 4.23
CA ALA A 196 -7.11 12.34 4.65
C ALA A 196 -5.98 13.14 3.99
N TRP A 197 -6.07 13.38 2.69
CA TRP A 197 -5.27 14.36 1.94
C TRP A 197 -6.17 14.98 0.86
N LYS A 198 -5.67 16.03 0.20
CA LYS A 198 -6.38 16.69 -0.90
C LYS A 198 -5.51 16.77 -2.14
N TYR A 199 -6.07 16.35 -3.27
CA TYR A 199 -5.51 16.66 -4.58
C TYR A 199 -5.70 18.15 -4.94
N PRO A 200 -4.87 18.73 -5.83
CA PRO A 200 -5.00 20.13 -6.23
C PRO A 200 -6.39 20.50 -6.78
N ASN A 201 -7.04 19.57 -7.49
CA ASN A 201 -8.39 19.75 -8.01
C ASN A 201 -9.49 19.45 -6.99
N GLN A 202 -9.17 19.18 -5.72
CA GLN A 202 -10.11 18.86 -4.64
C GLN A 202 -10.09 19.90 -3.50
N HIS A 203 -9.48 21.07 -3.71
CA HIS A 203 -9.41 22.10 -2.67
C HIS A 203 -10.78 22.68 -2.32
N GLU A 204 -11.61 22.95 -3.34
CA GLU A 204 -12.93 23.57 -3.19
C GLU A 204 -14.04 22.53 -2.98
N ALA A 205 -14.07 21.48 -3.80
CA ALA A 205 -15.06 20.41 -3.74
C ALA A 205 -14.40 19.04 -3.91
N TRP A 206 -15.01 18.00 -3.34
CA TRP A 206 -14.54 16.64 -3.58
C TRP A 206 -14.95 16.18 -4.98
N HIS A 207 -13.98 15.61 -5.71
CA HIS A 207 -14.19 15.01 -7.02
C HIS A 207 -13.61 13.60 -7.03
N LEU A 208 -14.18 12.73 -7.86
CA LEU A 208 -13.66 11.38 -8.06
C LEU A 208 -12.20 11.45 -8.54
N VAL A 209 -11.34 10.66 -7.89
CA VAL A 209 -9.93 10.55 -8.27
C VAL A 209 -9.83 9.89 -9.64
N SER A 210 -9.00 10.46 -10.53
CA SER A 210 -8.83 9.99 -11.91
C SER A 210 -8.61 8.47 -11.99
N PHE A 211 -9.29 7.82 -12.95
CA PHE A 211 -9.10 6.41 -13.27
C PHE A 211 -7.66 6.06 -13.69
N SER A 212 -6.88 7.05 -14.15
CA SER A 212 -5.46 6.85 -14.45
C SER A 212 -4.62 6.48 -13.23
N LYS A 213 -5.16 6.61 -12.00
CA LYS A 213 -4.51 6.11 -10.78
C LYS A 213 -4.62 4.59 -10.62
N ILE A 214 -5.59 3.92 -11.25
CA ILE A 214 -5.67 2.45 -11.24
C ILE A 214 -4.41 1.85 -11.84
N SER A 215 -3.93 2.37 -12.98
CA SER A 215 -2.67 1.90 -13.57
C SER A 215 -1.47 2.22 -12.69
N SER A 216 -1.50 3.34 -11.96
CA SER A 216 -0.45 3.64 -10.99
C SER A 216 -0.39 2.62 -9.86
N TRP A 217 -1.53 2.28 -9.27
CA TRP A 217 -1.61 1.30 -8.19
C TRP A 217 -1.32 -0.12 -8.67
N PHE A 218 -1.75 -0.47 -9.89
CA PHE A 218 -1.37 -1.71 -10.58
C PHE A 218 0.15 -1.88 -10.64
N LEU A 219 0.89 -0.81 -10.91
CA LEU A 219 2.35 -0.86 -10.97
C LEU A 219 2.99 -0.86 -9.56
N LEU A 220 2.48 -0.06 -8.63
CA LEU A 220 3.05 0.05 -7.29
C LEU A 220 2.88 -1.22 -6.44
N VAL A 221 1.76 -1.94 -6.57
CA VAL A 221 1.53 -3.19 -5.81
C VAL A 221 2.57 -4.27 -6.14
N ILE A 222 3.17 -4.22 -7.33
CA ILE A 222 4.19 -5.17 -7.78
C ILE A 222 5.42 -5.06 -6.89
N ILE A 223 5.81 -3.84 -6.52
CA ILE A 223 6.91 -3.58 -5.60
C ILE A 223 6.62 -4.26 -4.27
N SER A 224 5.39 -4.14 -3.77
CA SER A 224 4.96 -4.79 -2.54
C SER A 224 5.06 -6.31 -2.61
N VAL A 225 4.60 -6.91 -3.72
CA VAL A 225 4.69 -8.36 -3.93
C VAL A 225 6.13 -8.81 -4.06
N ILE A 226 6.99 -8.09 -4.78
CA ILE A 226 8.42 -8.41 -4.92
C ILE A 226 9.10 -8.40 -3.55
N ILE A 227 8.90 -7.36 -2.74
CA ILE A 227 9.50 -7.27 -1.39
C ILE A 227 9.05 -8.45 -0.54
N VAL A 228 7.75 -8.75 -0.50
CA VAL A 228 7.21 -9.86 0.31
C VAL A 228 7.71 -11.22 -0.21
N ALA A 229 7.74 -11.43 -1.53
CA ALA A 229 8.24 -12.65 -2.15
C ALA A 229 9.73 -12.85 -1.89
N GLN A 230 10.55 -11.80 -1.99
CA GLN A 230 11.98 -11.83 -1.66
C GLN A 230 12.22 -12.19 -0.20
N LEU A 231 11.50 -11.55 0.73
CA LEU A 231 11.64 -11.84 2.16
C LEU A 231 11.30 -13.30 2.48
N LYS A 232 10.32 -13.89 1.78
CA LYS A 232 9.98 -15.31 1.92
C LYS A 232 11.03 -16.23 1.31
N HIS A 233 11.53 -15.93 0.11
CA HIS A 233 12.56 -16.73 -0.56
C HIS A 233 13.87 -16.77 0.25
N VAL A 234 14.34 -15.61 0.73
CA VAL A 234 15.55 -15.52 1.58
C VAL A 234 15.39 -16.33 2.87
N LYS A 235 14.19 -16.37 3.45
CA LYS A 235 13.92 -17.18 4.65
C LYS A 235 13.84 -18.68 4.37
N ALA A 236 13.31 -19.07 3.22
CA ALA A 236 13.29 -20.49 2.81
C ALA A 236 14.72 -21.02 2.63
N GLY A 237 15.61 -20.25 2.00
CA GLY A 237 17.02 -20.62 1.82
C GLY A 237 17.91 -20.51 3.07
N ARG A 238 17.43 -19.94 4.18
CA ARG A 238 18.13 -19.95 5.49
C ARG A 238 17.76 -21.14 6.36
N LYS A 239 16.76 -21.93 5.95
CA LYS A 239 16.33 -23.15 6.65
C LYS A 239 16.94 -24.42 6.05
N THR A 240 17.84 -24.27 5.10
CA THR A 240 18.73 -25.30 4.53
C THR A 240 20.14 -25.03 5.01
#